data_AF-A0A8H7ZYC9-F1
#
_entry.id   AF-A0A8H7ZYC9-F1
#
_cell.length_a   1.000
_cell.length_b   1.000
_cell.length_c   1.000
_cell.angle_alpha   90.00
_cell.angle_beta   90.00
_cell.angle_gamma   90.00
#
_symmetry.space_group_name_H-M   'P 1'
#
loop_
_entity.id
_entity.type
_entity.pdbx_description
1 polymer ?
#
loop_
_entity_poly.entity_id
_entity_poly.type
_entity_poly.pdbx_seq_one_letter_code
_entity_poly.pdbx_strand_id
1 'polypeptide(L)' 'MGGHPRKLRKVPTSSMDLFYLEDEELDFDAILSAPLPAIPLDVTWTAHWLAVEGVQPAIPQNPAIVADGTVAC' A
#
# COMPACT_ATOMS: atom_id res chain seq x y z
N MET A 1 -12.78 7.07 1.14
CA MET A 1 -12.39 7.50 -0.21
C MET A 1 -11.03 6.84 -0.52
N GLY A 2 -11.04 5.60 -1.02
CA GLY A 2 -9.80 4.90 -1.34
C GLY A 2 -9.14 5.56 -2.54
N GLY A 3 -7.92 6.07 -2.39
CA GLY A 3 -7.18 6.66 -3.49
C GLY A 3 -6.82 5.59 -4.50
N HIS A 4 -7.53 5.54 -5.63
CA HIS A 4 -7.12 4.70 -6.74
C HIS A 4 -5.74 5.18 -7.22
N PRO A 5 -4.80 4.28 -7.52
CA PRO A 5 -3.50 4.68 -8.04
C PRO A 5 -3.72 5.48 -9.33
N ARG A 6 -3.27 6.73 -9.33
CA ARG A 6 -3.50 7.63 -10.46
C ARG A 6 -2.78 7.10 -11.70
N LYS A 7 -3.54 6.76 -12.73
CA LYS A 7 -3.01 6.33 -14.02
C LYS A 7 -2.73 7.58 -14.85
N LEU A 8 -1.46 7.80 -15.18
CA LEU A 8 -1.04 8.87 -16.09
C LEU A 8 -1.25 8.41 -17.53
N ARG A 9 -1.95 9.21 -18.33
CA ARG A 9 -2.05 8.95 -19.77
C ARG A 9 -0.89 9.61 -20.49
N LYS A 10 -0.27 8.86 -21.39
CA LYS A 10 0.75 9.33 -22.33
C LYS A 10 0.11 9.69 -23.67
N VAL A 11 0.36 10.90 -24.19
CA VAL A 11 -0.01 11.31 -25.54
C VAL A 11 1.24 11.74 -26.31
N PRO A 12 1.57 11.07 -27.43
CA PRO A 12 2.70 11.47 -28.26
C PRO A 12 2.33 12.76 -28.99
N THR A 13 3.12 13.82 -28.78
CA THR A 13 3.06 15.06 -29.57
C THR A 13 4.23 15.06 -30.57
N SER A 14 4.18 15.89 -31.62
CA SER A 14 5.18 15.87 -32.71
C SER A 14 6.63 16.10 -32.24
N SER A 15 6.84 16.65 -31.03
CA SER A 15 8.15 16.98 -30.48
C SER A 15 8.50 16.31 -29.14
N MET A 16 7.52 15.81 -28.37
CA MET A 16 7.74 15.13 -27.09
C MET A 16 6.52 14.32 -26.64
N ASP A 17 6.75 13.38 -25.74
CA ASP A 17 5.69 12.67 -25.01
C ASP A 17 5.12 13.55 -23.89
N LEU A 18 3.82 13.84 -23.94
CA LEU A 18 3.08 14.56 -22.91
C LEU A 18 2.37 13.58 -22.00
N PHE A 19 2.54 13.73 -20.69
CA PHE A 19 1.81 12.94 -19.69
C PHE A 19 0.84 13.86 -18.94
N TYR A 20 -0.42 13.45 -18.82
CA TYR A 20 -1.41 14.19 -18.05
C TYR A 20 -2.30 13.26 -17.22
N LEU A 21 -2.91 13.84 -16.20
CA LEU A 21 -3.95 13.23 -15.41
C LEU A 21 -5.28 13.49 -16.11
N GLU A 22 -6.00 12.44 -16.44
CA GLU A 22 -7.39 12.58 -16.83
C GLU A 22 -8.25 12.61 -15.57
N ASP A 23 -9.09 13.63 -15.46
CA ASP A 23 -10.12 13.70 -14.45
C ASP A 23 -11.41 13.13 -15.03
N GLU A 24 -11.93 12.06 -14.43
CA GLU A 24 -13.21 11.46 -14.80
C GLU A 24 -14.35 12.29 -14.21
N GLU A 25 -15.37 12.59 -15.03
CA GLU A 25 -16.59 13.25 -14.55
C GLU A 25 -17.39 12.26 -13.69
N LEU A 26 -17.74 12.67 -12.47
CA LEU A 26 -18.49 11.83 -11.53
C LEU A 26 -19.95 12.26 -11.45
N ASP A 27 -20.86 11.29 -11.47
CA ASP A 27 -22.29 11.51 -11.22
C ASP A 27 -22.55 11.71 -9.72
N PHE A 28 -23.31 12.76 -9.38
CA PHE A 28 -23.63 13.09 -8.00
C PHE A 28 -24.49 12.02 -7.34
N ASP A 29 -25.47 11.46 -8.06
CA ASP A 29 -26.35 10.43 -7.51
C ASP A 29 -25.56 9.16 -7.15
N ALA A 30 -24.54 8.83 -7.94
CA ALA A 30 -23.62 7.72 -7.67
C ALA A 30 -22.75 7.97 -6.43
N ILE A 31 -22.25 9.20 -6.22
CA ILE A 31 -21.45 9.53 -5.03
C ILE A 31 -22.32 9.52 -3.77
N LEU A 32 -23.52 10.10 -3.84
CA LEU A 32 -24.40 10.24 -2.68
C LEU A 32 -24.98 8.90 -2.23
N SER A 33 -25.21 7.97 -3.16
CA SER A 33 -25.66 6.61 -2.86
C SER A 33 -24.52 5.64 -2.52
N ALA A 34 -23.25 6.06 -2.66
CA ALA A 34 -22.12 5.21 -2.36
C ALA A 34 -22.06 4.85 -0.86
N PRO A 35 -21.82 3.57 -0.52
CA PRO A 35 -21.66 3.17 0.87
C PRO A 35 -20.41 3.81 1.48
N LEU A 36 -20.49 4.13 2.77
CA LEU A 36 -19.34 4.67 3.50
C LEU A 36 -18.20 3.64 3.52
N PRO A 37 -16.94 4.11 3.40
CA PRO A 37 -15.79 3.22 3.52
C PRO A 37 -15.74 2.61 4.93
N ALA A 38 -15.20 1.40 5.02
CA ALA A 38 -14.95 0.78 6.31
C ALA A 38 -13.99 1.66 7.14
N ILE A 39 -14.31 1.81 8.42
CA ILE A 39 -13.49 2.56 9.37
C ILE A 39 -12.28 1.68 9.72
N PRO A 40 -11.04 2.21 9.64
CA PRO A 40 -9.85 1.50 10.11
C PRO A 40 -9.98 1.15 11.59
N LEU A 41 -9.36 0.04 12.00
CA LEU A 41 -9.25 -0.29 13.43
C LEU A 41 -8.44 0.80 14.15
N ASP A 42 -8.76 1.00 15.44
CA ASP A 42 -8.00 1.89 16.29
C ASP A 42 -6.54 1.43 16.44
N VAL A 43 -5.66 2.38 16.74
CA VAL A 43 -4.23 2.14 16.93
C VAL A 43 -4.02 1.26 18.17
N THR A 44 -3.32 0.14 18.00
CA THR A 44 -2.95 -0.77 19.10
C THR A 44 -1.47 -1.14 19.04
N TRP A 45 -0.93 -1.58 20.17
CA TRP A 45 0.47 -1.99 20.31
C TRP A 45 0.54 -3.48 20.59
N THR A 46 1.44 -4.18 19.88
CA THR A 46 1.75 -5.59 20.14
C THR A 46 3.26 -5.75 20.34
N ALA A 47 3.67 -6.14 21.54
CA ALA A 47 5.07 -6.34 21.87
C ALA A 47 5.52 -7.77 21.54
N HIS A 48 6.73 -7.91 21.02
CA HIS A 48 7.42 -9.19 20.85
C HIS A 48 8.94 -8.96 20.96
N TRP A 49 9.69 -10.01 21.28
CA TRP A 49 11.15 -9.96 21.35
C TRP A 49 11.75 -10.13 19.96
N LEU A 50 12.40 -9.08 19.46
CA LEU A 50 13.19 -9.18 18.22
C LEU A 50 14.44 -10.05 18.43
N ALA A 51 15.12 -9.89 19.57
CA ALA A 51 16.32 -10.65 19.90
C ALA A 51 16.44 -10.91 21.40
N VAL A 52 17.02 -12.06 21.73
CA VAL A 52 17.40 -12.45 23.09
C VAL A 52 18.89 -12.82 23.03
N GLU A 53 19.73 -12.14 23.81
CA GLU A 53 21.19 -12.34 23.79
C GLU A 53 21.81 -12.25 22.38
N GLY A 54 21.30 -11.35 21.54
CA GLY A 54 21.76 -11.16 20.16
C GLY A 54 21.24 -12.19 19.15
N VAL A 55 20.46 -13.19 19.57
CA VAL A 55 19.84 -14.19 18.69
C VAL A 55 18.37 -13.85 18.43
N GLN A 56 17.95 -13.81 17.17
CA GLN A 56 16.52 -13.66 16.84
C GLN A 56 15.79 -14.99 17.09
N PRO A 57 14.77 -15.05 17.97
CA PRO A 57 13.99 -16.26 18.18
C PRO A 57 13.16 -16.60 16.94
N ALA A 58 12.98 -17.89 16.67
CA ALA A 58 12.16 -18.40 15.57
C ALA A 58 10.66 -18.34 15.93
N ILE A 59 10.12 -17.11 16.02
CA ILE A 59 8.70 -16.82 16.27
C ILE A 59 8.04 -16.22 15.01
N PRO A 60 6.71 -16.32 14.84
CA PRO A 60 6.02 -15.82 13.63
C PRO A 60 6.20 -14.33 13.36
N GLN A 61 6.45 -13.53 14.39
CA GLN A 61 6.66 -12.09 14.28
C GLN A 61 8.06 -11.73 13.76
N ASN A 62 9.01 -12.66 13.85
CA ASN A 62 10.37 -12.49 13.35
C ASN A 62 10.49 -13.09 11.95
N PRO A 63 11.33 -12.49 11.08
CA PRO A 63 11.54 -13.02 9.74
C PRO A 63 12.20 -14.40 9.78
N ALA A 64 11.82 -15.25 8.84
CA ALA A 64 12.48 -16.54 8.66
C ALA A 64 13.89 -16.32 8.09
N ILE A 65 14.89 -16.93 8.72
CA ILE A 65 16.25 -17.00 8.17
C ILE A 65 16.22 -18.05 7.06
N VAL A 66 16.43 -17.64 5.81
CA VAL A 66 16.63 -18.59 4.71
C VAL A 66 18.04 -19.16 4.83
N ALA A 67 18.25 -20.42 4.42
CA ALA A 67 19.44 -21.24 4.71
C ALA A 67 20.82 -20.62 4.35
N ASP A 68 20.87 -19.48 3.67
CA ASP A 68 22.07 -18.72 3.31
C ASP A 68 22.21 -17.39 4.07
N GLY A 69 21.64 -17.29 5.28
CA GLY A 69 21.76 -16.09 6.14
C GLY A 69 21.10 -14.83 5.60
N THR A 70 20.38 -14.93 4.47
CA THR A 70 19.59 -13.84 3.91
C THR A 70 18.22 -13.81 4.57
N VAL A 71 17.79 -12.63 5.00
CA VAL A 71 16.45 -12.38 5.52
C VAL A 71 15.48 -12.45 4.35
N ALA A 72 14.43 -13.27 4.43
CA ALA A 72 13.35 -13.25 3.44
C ALA A 72 12.58 -11.92 3.56
N CYS A 73 12.78 -11.02 2.60
CA CYS A 73 12.07 -9.75 2.46
C CYS A 73 10.73 -9.94 1.75
#